data_AF-I1CN45-F1
#
_entry.id   AF-I1CN45-F1
#
_cell.length_a   1.000
_cell.length_b   1.000
_cell.length_c   1.000
_cell.angle_alpha   90.00
_cell.angle_beta   90.00
_cell.angle_gamma   90.00
#
_symmetry.space_group_name_H-M   'P 1'
#
loop_
_entity.id
_entity.type
_entity.pdbx_description
1 polymer ?
#
loop_
_entity_poly.entity_id
_entity_poly.type
_entity_poly.pdbx_seq_one_letter_code
_entity_poly.pdbx_strand_id
1 'polypeptide(L)'
;MLNCIHAGAVDYLIKPLHLDVIKTLFLKLHRNQPDLKMHHLPLYQRIKEMSCYNVPKIMMSLYASSQKVNYTSVSRERSSELQSKLCRWDFGPFDLTEQELIECVYLIFDQLLSLPELDQLNIKQDQLYEFIVDLSSVYHDDNPYHNFAHAVDVLQCLFFMLCELGLLPFTNKIKQQGKPQDMLSAIDIFALFIAAIGHDAAHPGVNNMFLVNASNPLATLYNDQSILENLHSVTLFQLLNKHGIDKSIGEDHAHSFRKIVIKSILATDMALHSDYVEKIQQQAKRLDTIDVNTLDCPTLEKERLLLCSALIKCADISNVARSFEFGQQWAHLLVQEFSAQDDLEKQLGLPPSAVQHSSLEDSQIGFIRFVALGLFQSVSEVIKELSFAVDQLRSNLERWEALKWQKQEEENRMMMRGNEGRRG
;
A
#
# COMPACT_ATOMS: atom_id res chain seq x y z
N MET A 1 -29.53 41.08 12.24
CA MET A 1 -30.74 41.14 11.38
C MET A 1 -30.58 42.14 10.24
N LEU A 2 -30.37 43.44 10.53
CA LEU A 2 -30.09 44.47 9.50
C LEU A 2 -28.87 44.16 8.61
N ASN A 3 -27.77 43.67 9.18
CA ASN A 3 -26.58 43.31 8.40
C ASN A 3 -26.84 42.15 7.41
N CYS A 4 -27.70 41.20 7.75
CA CYS A 4 -28.06 40.09 6.85
C CYS A 4 -28.93 40.59 5.69
N ILE A 5 -29.84 41.52 5.97
CA ILE A 5 -30.67 42.19 4.95
C ILE A 5 -29.78 43.00 3.99
N HIS A 6 -28.84 43.78 4.52
CA HIS A 6 -27.89 44.55 3.71
C HIS A 6 -26.91 43.69 2.90
N ALA A 7 -26.61 42.47 3.35
CA ALA A 7 -25.75 41.52 2.64
C ALA A 7 -26.50 40.70 1.56
N GLY A 8 -27.73 41.09 1.19
CA GLY A 8 -28.47 40.47 0.09
C GLY A 8 -29.38 39.30 0.48
N ALA A 9 -29.65 39.08 1.77
CA ALA A 9 -30.57 38.01 2.21
C ALA A 9 -32.02 38.21 1.69
N VAL A 10 -32.41 39.46 1.39
CA VAL A 10 -33.71 39.77 0.79
C VAL A 10 -33.77 39.34 -0.68
N ASP A 11 -32.64 39.35 -1.39
CA ASP A 11 -32.57 38.94 -2.80
C ASP A 11 -32.93 37.46 -2.98
N TYR A 12 -32.70 36.63 -1.95
CA TYR A 12 -33.08 35.21 -1.93
C TYR A 12 -34.58 34.96 -1.73
N LEU A 13 -35.29 35.89 -1.10
CA LEU A 13 -36.74 35.80 -0.94
C LEU A 13 -37.47 36.24 -2.21
N ILE A 14 -36.88 37.17 -2.97
CA ILE A 14 -37.45 37.73 -4.19
C ILE A 14 -37.04 36.91 -5.42
N LYS A 15 -35.84 36.31 -5.40
CA LYS A 15 -35.31 35.46 -6.47
C LYS A 15 -34.67 34.21 -5.86
N PRO A 16 -35.50 33.21 -5.50
CA PRO A 16 -35.02 31.97 -4.90
C PRO A 16 -33.96 31.34 -5.79
N LEU A 17 -32.81 30.98 -5.21
CA LEU A 17 -31.83 30.24 -5.97
C LEU A 17 -32.43 28.92 -6.44
N HIS A 18 -32.22 28.62 -7.72
CA HIS A 18 -32.54 27.31 -8.24
C HIS A 18 -31.80 26.24 -7.45
N LEU A 19 -32.47 25.12 -7.22
CA LEU A 19 -31.97 24.01 -6.42
C LEU A 19 -30.57 23.56 -6.86
N ASP A 20 -30.28 23.65 -8.17
CA ASP A 20 -28.99 23.28 -8.76
C ASP A 20 -27.86 24.27 -8.42
N VAL A 21 -28.20 25.55 -8.20
CA VAL A 21 -27.27 26.57 -7.70
C VAL A 21 -27.04 26.40 -6.18
N ILE A 22 -28.06 26.02 -5.43
CA ILE A 22 -27.94 25.68 -4.00
C ILE A 22 -27.03 24.47 -3.81
N LYS A 23 -27.19 23.43 -4.63
CA LYS A 23 -26.33 22.25 -4.65
C LYS A 23 -24.87 22.57 -4.99
N THR A 24 -24.58 23.71 -5.60
CA THR A 24 -23.21 24.12 -5.95
C THR A 24 -22.65 25.22 -5.04
N LEU A 25 -23.44 25.77 -4.13
CA LEU A 25 -23.00 26.81 -3.19
C LEU A 25 -21.98 26.29 -2.17
N PHE A 26 -22.09 25.03 -1.74
CA PHE A 26 -21.08 24.42 -0.86
C PHE A 26 -19.69 24.38 -1.54
N LEU A 27 -19.65 24.21 -2.87
CA LEU A 27 -18.41 24.22 -3.66
C LEU A 27 -17.72 25.59 -3.62
N LYS A 28 -18.50 26.67 -3.52
CA LYS A 28 -17.99 28.05 -3.49
C LYS A 28 -17.53 28.47 -2.09
N LEU A 29 -18.19 27.95 -1.04
CA LEU A 29 -17.75 28.09 0.35
C LEU A 29 -16.44 27.34 0.61
N HIS A 30 -16.27 26.14 0.03
CA HIS A 30 -15.03 25.36 0.16
C HIS A 30 -13.85 25.95 -0.62
N ARG A 31 -14.07 26.50 -1.82
CA ARG A 31 -13.03 27.18 -2.61
C ARG A 31 -12.37 28.36 -1.90
N ASN A 32 -13.04 28.96 -0.91
CA ASN A 32 -12.61 30.18 -0.23
C ASN A 32 -12.11 29.94 1.21
N GLN A 33 -11.88 28.70 1.63
CA GLN A 33 -11.27 28.39 2.93
C GLN A 33 -9.93 27.66 2.76
N PRO A 34 -8.79 28.39 2.81
CA PRO A 34 -7.45 27.81 2.73
C PRO A 34 -7.03 27.02 3.99
N ASP A 35 -7.75 27.18 5.11
CA ASP A 35 -7.28 26.77 6.45
C ASP A 35 -7.96 25.50 7.00
N LEU A 36 -8.64 24.70 6.18
CA LEU A 36 -9.07 23.36 6.59
C LEU A 36 -7.87 22.40 6.59
N LYS A 37 -6.96 22.58 7.55
CA LYS A 37 -5.97 21.55 7.91
C LYS A 37 -6.74 20.33 8.41
N MET A 38 -6.94 19.34 7.54
CA MET A 38 -7.59 18.07 7.86
C MET A 38 -6.76 17.15 8.76
N HIS A 39 -5.53 17.55 9.13
CA HIS A 39 -4.54 16.73 9.83
C HIS A 39 -4.87 16.38 11.30
N HIS A 40 -6.05 16.72 11.84
CA HIS A 40 -6.35 16.49 13.27
C HIS A 40 -7.80 16.07 13.57
N LEU A 41 -8.54 15.53 12.59
CA LEU A 41 -9.90 15.05 12.87
C LEU A 41 -9.88 13.65 13.47
N PRO A 42 -10.59 13.39 14.58
CA PRO A 42 -10.74 12.05 15.14
C PRO A 42 -11.28 11.06 14.10
N LEU A 43 -10.82 9.80 14.14
CA LEU A 43 -11.17 8.73 13.18
C LEU A 43 -12.70 8.60 12.94
N TYR A 44 -13.52 8.74 13.99
CA TYR A 44 -14.99 8.79 13.88
C TYR A 44 -15.49 9.90 12.94
N GLN A 45 -14.92 11.10 13.05
CA GLN A 45 -15.27 12.22 12.19
C GLN A 45 -14.81 11.97 10.77
N ARG A 46 -13.64 11.35 10.55
CA ARG A 46 -13.23 10.89 9.21
C ARG A 46 -14.21 9.90 8.60
N ILE A 47 -14.76 8.96 9.36
CA ILE A 47 -15.73 7.98 8.86
C ILE A 47 -17.10 8.59 8.62
N LYS A 48 -17.54 9.50 9.49
CA LYS A 48 -18.73 10.32 9.27
C LYS A 48 -18.58 11.20 8.03
N GLU A 49 -17.38 11.68 7.79
CA GLU A 49 -17.00 12.41 6.60
C GLU A 49 -16.98 11.46 5.38
N MET A 50 -16.31 10.30 5.41
CA MET A 50 -16.31 9.31 4.31
C MET A 50 -17.70 8.76 3.98
N SER A 51 -18.59 8.64 4.96
CA SER A 51 -20.01 8.28 4.76
C SER A 51 -20.85 9.40 4.13
N CYS A 52 -20.38 10.65 4.17
CA CYS A 52 -20.98 11.78 3.44
C CYS A 52 -20.22 12.15 2.14
N TYR A 53 -18.93 11.81 2.05
CA TYR A 53 -18.02 12.26 0.99
C TYR A 53 -17.82 11.19 -0.06
N ASN A 54 -18.67 11.36 -1.05
CA ASN A 54 -18.53 10.95 -2.42
C ASN A 54 -17.07 11.09 -2.92
N VAL A 55 -16.57 10.10 -3.66
CA VAL A 55 -15.42 10.16 -4.61
C VAL A 55 -15.10 11.59 -5.13
N PRO A 56 -16.09 12.44 -5.44
CA PRO A 56 -15.95 13.88 -5.62
C PRO A 56 -15.05 14.68 -4.64
N LYS A 57 -14.96 14.40 -3.34
CA LYS A 57 -14.09 15.17 -2.43
C LYS A 57 -12.63 14.75 -2.57
N ILE A 58 -12.33 13.46 -2.75
CA ILE A 58 -10.98 12.97 -3.12
C ILE A 58 -10.58 13.57 -4.46
N MET A 59 -11.48 13.51 -5.45
CA MET A 59 -11.26 14.22 -6.73
C MET A 59 -11.00 15.71 -6.50
N MET A 60 -11.81 16.39 -5.67
CA MET A 60 -11.67 17.83 -5.45
C MET A 60 -10.42 18.21 -4.64
N SER A 61 -9.97 17.43 -3.66
CA SER A 61 -8.72 17.67 -2.95
C SER A 61 -7.52 17.44 -3.86
N LEU A 62 -7.56 16.38 -4.68
CA LEU A 62 -6.56 16.12 -5.72
C LEU A 62 -6.50 17.27 -6.74
N TYR A 63 -7.62 17.85 -7.16
CA TYR A 63 -7.64 19.00 -8.06
C TYR A 63 -7.44 20.38 -7.37
N ALA A 64 -7.50 20.46 -6.03
CA ALA A 64 -7.45 21.73 -5.29
C ALA A 64 -6.04 22.15 -4.87
N SER A 65 -5.10 21.22 -4.64
CA SER A 65 -3.71 21.55 -4.36
C SER A 65 -2.88 21.52 -5.63
N SER A 66 -2.65 22.68 -6.24
CA SER A 66 -1.57 22.87 -7.20
C SER A 66 -0.64 23.93 -6.61
N GLN A 67 0.19 23.51 -5.66
CA GLN A 67 1.41 24.24 -5.37
C GLN A 67 2.52 23.52 -6.11
N LYS A 68 3.20 24.21 -7.02
CA LYS A 68 4.47 23.71 -7.55
C LYS A 68 5.42 23.56 -6.37
N VAL A 69 5.76 22.33 -6.05
CA VAL A 69 6.74 22.04 -5.01
C VAL A 69 8.09 21.99 -5.70
N ASN A 70 9.00 22.89 -5.33
CA ASN A 70 10.37 22.80 -5.81
C ASN A 70 11.00 21.52 -5.25
N TYR A 71 11.67 20.76 -6.10
CA TYR A 71 12.47 19.62 -5.68
C TYR A 71 13.46 20.04 -4.58
N THR A 72 13.25 19.54 -3.37
CA THR A 72 14.15 19.73 -2.24
C THR A 72 14.98 18.47 -2.06
N SER A 73 16.08 18.38 -2.80
CA SER A 73 17.01 17.26 -2.66
C SER A 73 17.58 17.20 -1.25
N VAL A 74 17.70 16.01 -0.68
CA VAL A 74 18.59 15.81 0.46
C VAL A 74 20.06 16.04 0.05
N SER A 75 20.99 16.10 1.00
CA SER A 75 22.40 16.24 0.66
C SER A 75 22.87 15.04 -0.17
N ARG A 76 23.85 15.23 -1.07
CA ARG A 76 24.40 14.14 -1.90
C ARG A 76 24.90 12.96 -1.07
N GLU A 77 25.52 13.25 0.07
CA GLU A 77 25.97 12.23 1.03
C GLU A 77 24.78 11.43 1.56
N ARG A 78 23.69 12.10 1.94
CA ARG A 78 22.48 11.44 2.42
C ARG A 78 21.77 10.65 1.32
N SER A 79 21.66 11.16 0.10
CA SER A 79 21.09 10.39 -1.04
C SER A 79 21.88 9.10 -1.28
N SER A 80 23.22 9.13 -1.17
CA SER A 80 24.07 7.94 -1.29
C SER A 80 23.83 6.93 -0.16
N GLU A 81 23.68 7.40 1.09
CA GLU A 81 23.31 6.55 2.22
C GLU A 81 21.94 5.89 2.02
N LEU A 82 20.94 6.65 1.56
CA LEU A 82 19.61 6.13 1.25
C LEU A 82 19.65 5.09 0.14
N GLN A 83 20.39 5.33 -0.95
CA GLN A 83 20.61 4.32 -2.01
C GLN A 83 21.22 3.04 -1.44
N SER A 84 22.22 3.14 -0.55
CA SER A 84 22.79 1.96 0.09
C SER A 84 21.79 1.21 0.98
N LYS A 85 20.83 1.90 1.62
CA LYS A 85 19.76 1.28 2.40
C LYS A 85 18.75 0.58 1.48
N LEU A 86 18.39 1.20 0.35
CA LEU A 86 17.45 0.66 -0.63
C LEU A 86 17.92 -0.68 -1.23
N CYS A 87 19.22 -0.90 -1.35
CA CYS A 87 19.80 -2.17 -1.83
C CYS A 87 19.93 -3.25 -0.75
N ARG A 88 19.28 -3.12 0.42
CA ARG A 88 19.29 -4.12 1.50
C ARG A 88 17.91 -4.69 1.75
N TRP A 89 17.86 -5.97 2.13
CA TRP A 89 16.61 -6.61 2.52
C TRP A 89 16.06 -6.05 3.84
N ASP A 90 16.90 -5.71 4.80
CA ASP A 90 16.46 -5.15 6.08
C ASP A 90 16.34 -3.63 6.00
N PHE A 91 15.40 -3.16 5.16
CA PHE A 91 15.05 -1.75 5.05
C PHE A 91 14.12 -1.36 6.20
N GLY A 92 14.56 -0.38 7.00
CA GLY A 92 13.79 0.18 8.11
C GLY A 92 13.19 1.53 7.74
N PRO A 93 11.91 1.61 7.33
CA PRO A 93 11.30 2.89 6.96
C PRO A 93 11.08 3.82 8.15
N PHE A 94 11.00 3.29 9.37
CA PHE A 94 10.78 4.07 10.60
C PHE A 94 11.98 4.91 11.04
N ASP A 95 13.17 4.60 10.51
CA ASP A 95 14.39 5.38 10.78
C ASP A 95 14.49 6.62 9.88
N LEU A 96 13.49 6.86 9.03
CA LEU A 96 13.49 7.89 8.00
C LEU A 96 12.39 8.91 8.28
N THR A 97 12.69 10.17 8.00
CA THR A 97 11.71 11.25 7.95
C THR A 97 10.83 11.13 6.71
N GLU A 98 9.68 11.79 6.69
CA GLU A 98 8.79 11.83 5.52
C GLU A 98 9.53 12.30 4.25
N GLN A 99 10.36 13.35 4.37
CA GLN A 99 11.17 13.85 3.26
C GLN A 99 12.17 12.80 2.75
N GLU A 100 12.75 11.98 3.63
CA GLU A 100 13.66 10.91 3.25
C GLU A 100 12.93 9.72 2.62
N LEU A 101 11.69 9.44 3.06
CA LEU A 101 10.81 8.46 2.40
C LEU A 101 10.46 8.90 0.98
N ILE A 102 10.11 10.18 0.79
CA ILE A 102 9.88 10.79 -0.53
C ILE A 102 11.13 10.68 -1.40
N GLU A 103 12.30 11.02 -0.85
CA GLU A 103 13.58 10.88 -1.55
C GLU A 103 13.86 9.41 -1.92
N CYS A 104 13.61 8.44 -1.03
CA CYS A 104 13.75 7.02 -1.34
C CYS A 104 12.89 6.59 -2.54
N VAL A 105 11.63 7.02 -2.58
CA VAL A 105 10.74 6.76 -3.73
C VAL A 105 11.30 7.40 -4.99
N TYR A 106 11.70 8.67 -4.92
CA TYR A 106 12.30 9.38 -6.05
C TYR A 106 13.55 8.66 -6.57
N LEU A 107 14.46 8.23 -5.70
CA LEU A 107 15.67 7.51 -6.08
C LEU A 107 15.38 6.17 -6.78
N ILE A 108 14.40 5.40 -6.30
CA ILE A 108 13.98 4.15 -6.95
C ILE A 108 13.46 4.42 -8.37
N PHE A 109 12.60 5.43 -8.53
CA PHE A 109 12.03 5.76 -9.83
C PHE A 109 13.05 6.41 -10.78
N ASP A 110 13.92 7.30 -10.29
CA ASP A 110 14.98 7.94 -11.07
C ASP A 110 15.99 6.89 -11.60
N GLN A 111 16.38 5.92 -10.75
CA GLN A 111 17.18 4.78 -11.18
C GLN A 111 16.47 3.96 -12.25
N LEU A 112 15.19 3.61 -12.04
CA LEU A 112 14.44 2.82 -13.02
C LEU A 112 14.28 3.56 -14.36
N LEU A 113 13.91 4.84 -14.33
CA LEU A 113 13.70 5.66 -15.53
C LEU A 113 15.00 5.99 -16.27
N SER A 114 16.17 5.77 -15.66
CA SER A 114 17.48 5.87 -16.32
C SER A 114 17.80 4.66 -17.22
N LEU A 115 16.99 3.60 -17.19
CA LEU A 115 17.17 2.44 -18.04
C LEU A 115 16.81 2.78 -19.51
N PRO A 116 17.64 2.40 -20.50
CA PRO A 116 17.41 2.71 -21.91
C PRO A 116 16.05 2.22 -22.44
N GLU A 117 15.53 1.11 -21.89
CA GLU A 117 14.23 0.54 -22.24
C GLU A 117 13.05 1.46 -21.89
N LEU A 118 13.27 2.46 -21.03
CA LEU A 118 12.28 3.42 -20.59
C LEU A 118 12.51 4.84 -21.14
N ASP A 119 13.51 5.07 -22.00
CA ASP A 119 13.81 6.39 -22.60
C ASP A 119 12.61 7.03 -23.31
N GLN A 120 11.69 6.20 -23.81
CA GLN A 120 10.45 6.60 -24.45
C GLN A 120 9.40 7.18 -23.49
N LEU A 121 9.51 6.91 -22.18
CA LEU A 121 8.65 7.50 -21.16
C LEU A 121 9.09 8.95 -20.93
N ASN A 122 8.32 9.90 -21.47
CA ASN A 122 8.61 11.32 -21.35
C ASN A 122 8.17 11.89 -19.98
N ILE A 123 8.63 11.28 -18.89
CA ILE A 123 8.33 11.68 -17.51
C ILE A 123 9.42 12.63 -17.04
N LYS A 124 9.04 13.87 -16.69
CA LYS A 124 10.00 14.88 -16.20
C LYS A 124 10.29 14.67 -14.70
N GLN A 125 11.49 15.03 -14.25
CA GLN A 125 11.85 14.94 -12.83
C GLN A 125 10.90 15.73 -11.91
N ASP A 126 10.59 16.99 -12.26
CA ASP A 126 9.63 17.80 -11.50
C ASP A 126 8.24 17.15 -11.46
N GLN A 127 7.81 16.55 -12.57
CA GLN A 127 6.51 15.89 -12.71
C GLN A 127 6.42 14.65 -11.81
N LEU A 128 7.48 13.83 -11.80
CA LEU A 128 7.59 12.66 -10.94
C LEU A 128 7.62 13.06 -9.46
N TYR A 129 8.41 14.08 -9.11
CA TYR A 129 8.52 14.52 -7.72
C TYR A 129 7.22 15.12 -7.20
N GLU A 130 6.57 16.00 -7.96
CA GLU A 130 5.24 16.52 -7.61
C GLU A 130 4.21 15.38 -7.43
N PHE A 131 4.25 14.35 -8.28
CA PHE A 131 3.41 13.16 -8.12
C PHE A 131 3.69 12.41 -6.82
N ILE A 132 4.97 12.20 -6.46
CA ILE A 132 5.34 11.49 -5.23
C ILE A 132 4.88 12.28 -3.99
N VAL A 133 5.05 13.59 -3.98
CA VAL A 133 4.61 14.46 -2.87
C VAL A 133 3.09 14.45 -2.72
N ASP A 134 2.35 14.58 -3.82
CA ASP A 134 0.89 14.54 -3.76
C ASP A 134 0.40 13.13 -3.36
N LEU A 135 1.07 12.07 -3.82
CA LEU A 135 0.79 10.70 -3.41
C LEU A 135 1.09 10.46 -1.93
N SER A 136 2.20 10.96 -1.39
CA SER A 136 2.49 10.83 0.05
C SER A 136 1.42 11.51 0.89
N SER A 137 0.92 12.67 0.43
CA SER A 137 -0.12 13.43 1.14
C SER A 137 -1.49 12.76 1.21
N VAL A 138 -1.79 11.78 0.34
CA VAL A 138 -3.05 11.03 0.41
C VAL A 138 -2.98 9.87 1.40
N TYR A 139 -1.79 9.46 1.83
CA TYR A 139 -1.65 8.55 2.97
C TYR A 139 -1.91 9.31 4.28
N HIS A 140 -2.52 8.63 5.25
CA HIS A 140 -2.89 9.26 6.51
C HIS A 140 -1.84 8.97 7.59
N ASP A 141 -1.16 10.00 8.09
CA ASP A 141 -0.13 9.89 9.14
C ASP A 141 -0.68 9.30 10.45
N ASP A 142 -1.98 9.43 10.69
CA ASP A 142 -2.65 8.88 11.87
C ASP A 142 -2.88 7.37 11.78
N ASN A 143 -2.70 6.75 10.61
CA ASN A 143 -2.77 5.30 10.48
C ASN A 143 -1.47 4.70 11.03
N PRO A 144 -1.52 3.83 12.06
CA PRO A 144 -0.31 3.22 12.59
C PRO A 144 0.42 2.34 11.56
N TYR A 145 -0.31 1.60 10.73
CA TYR A 145 0.25 0.63 9.78
C TYR A 145 0.09 1.09 8.33
N HIS A 146 -1.15 1.28 7.84
CA HIS A 146 -1.40 1.59 6.42
C HIS A 146 -1.17 3.10 6.13
N ASN A 147 0.09 3.52 6.21
CA ASN A 147 0.57 4.88 6.00
C ASN A 147 1.65 4.92 4.88
N PHE A 148 2.23 6.09 4.62
CA PHE A 148 3.22 6.24 3.54
C PHE A 148 4.48 5.38 3.76
N ALA A 149 4.90 5.17 5.01
CA ALA A 149 6.05 4.34 5.32
C ALA A 149 5.83 2.87 4.90
N HIS A 150 4.61 2.34 5.06
CA HIS A 150 4.23 1.01 4.56
C HIS A 150 4.32 0.97 3.03
N ALA A 151 3.74 1.95 2.34
CA ALA A 151 3.82 2.00 0.88
C ALA A 151 5.26 2.06 0.34
N VAL A 152 6.15 2.78 1.03
CA VAL A 152 7.58 2.82 0.70
C VAL A 152 8.27 1.49 1.00
N ASP A 153 7.93 0.81 2.10
CA ASP A 153 8.45 -0.53 2.41
C ASP A 153 8.08 -1.56 1.32
N VAL A 154 6.82 -1.54 0.85
CA VAL A 154 6.34 -2.40 -0.24
C VAL A 154 7.07 -2.10 -1.55
N LEU A 155 7.20 -0.82 -1.92
CA LEU A 155 7.98 -0.41 -3.11
C LEU A 155 9.44 -0.86 -2.99
N GLN A 156 10.07 -0.64 -1.84
CA GLN A 156 11.46 -1.01 -1.62
C GLN A 156 11.65 -2.53 -1.66
N CYS A 157 10.72 -3.30 -1.08
CA CYS A 157 10.74 -4.76 -1.13
C CYS A 157 10.75 -5.24 -2.59
N LEU A 158 9.86 -4.70 -3.42
CA LEU A 158 9.83 -5.01 -4.85
C LEU A 158 11.12 -4.61 -5.55
N PHE A 159 11.65 -3.42 -5.28
CA PHE A 159 12.92 -2.96 -5.83
C PHE A 159 14.05 -3.94 -5.50
N PHE A 160 14.19 -4.34 -4.23
CA PHE A 160 15.20 -5.30 -3.80
C PHE A 160 15.00 -6.67 -4.46
N MET A 161 13.77 -7.20 -4.46
CA MET A 161 13.47 -8.48 -5.09
C MET A 161 13.87 -8.47 -6.56
N LEU A 162 13.45 -7.46 -7.34
CA LEU A 162 13.77 -7.37 -8.77
C LEU A 162 15.28 -7.19 -9.05
N CYS A 163 16.01 -6.54 -8.13
CA CYS A 163 17.47 -6.54 -8.17
C CYS A 163 18.05 -7.95 -7.95
N GLU A 164 17.56 -8.69 -6.95
CA GLU A 164 17.97 -10.08 -6.69
C GLU A 164 17.63 -11.02 -7.86
N LEU A 165 16.57 -10.71 -8.62
CA LEU A 165 16.20 -11.45 -9.84
C LEU A 165 17.12 -11.13 -11.03
N GLY A 166 18.01 -10.14 -10.90
CA GLY A 166 18.84 -9.63 -11.98
C GLY A 166 18.07 -8.86 -13.05
N LEU A 167 16.83 -8.44 -12.77
CA LEU A 167 16.04 -7.61 -13.68
C LEU A 167 16.44 -6.14 -13.60
N LEU A 168 17.02 -5.72 -12.47
CA LEU A 168 17.54 -4.37 -12.25
C LEU A 168 19.05 -4.41 -11.94
N PRO A 169 19.89 -3.64 -12.64
CA PRO A 169 21.34 -3.71 -12.53
C PRO A 169 21.92 -2.91 -11.34
N PHE A 170 21.14 -2.71 -10.27
CA PHE A 170 21.51 -1.84 -9.14
C PHE A 170 22.11 -2.59 -7.95
N THR A 171 22.23 -3.92 -8.06
CA THR A 171 22.98 -4.77 -7.14
C THR A 171 24.03 -5.57 -7.90
N ASN A 172 24.90 -6.29 -7.20
CA ASN A 172 25.96 -7.10 -7.81
C ASN A 172 25.45 -8.39 -8.48
N LYS A 173 24.13 -8.59 -8.58
CA LYS A 173 23.53 -9.79 -9.17
C LYS A 173 23.50 -9.67 -10.69
N ILE A 174 23.92 -10.73 -11.36
CA ILE A 174 23.95 -10.82 -12.81
C ILE A 174 22.71 -11.59 -13.27
N LYS A 175 21.99 -11.02 -14.24
CA LYS A 175 20.83 -11.64 -14.88
C LYS A 175 21.19 -13.02 -15.43
N GLN A 176 20.44 -14.04 -15.03
CA GLN A 176 20.49 -15.37 -15.64
C GLN A 176 19.34 -15.47 -16.66
N GLN A 177 19.65 -15.77 -17.91
CA GLN A 177 18.66 -15.91 -18.96
C GLN A 177 17.91 -17.26 -18.88
N GLY A 178 16.72 -17.30 -19.45
CA GLY A 178 15.87 -18.50 -19.54
C GLY A 178 15.10 -18.75 -18.26
N LYS A 179 14.89 -17.72 -17.44
CA LYS A 179 14.18 -17.82 -16.17
C LYS A 179 12.75 -17.27 -16.29
N PRO A 180 11.79 -17.75 -15.50
CA PRO A 180 10.42 -17.21 -15.48
C PRO A 180 10.34 -15.69 -15.41
N GLN A 181 11.16 -15.05 -14.57
CA GLN A 181 11.21 -13.59 -14.42
C GLN A 181 11.59 -12.82 -15.69
N ASP A 182 12.16 -13.47 -16.71
CA ASP A 182 12.52 -12.83 -17.97
C ASP A 182 11.29 -12.35 -18.77
N MET A 183 10.08 -12.79 -18.41
CA MET A 183 8.83 -12.29 -19.00
C MET A 183 8.50 -10.84 -18.60
N LEU A 184 9.14 -10.30 -17.57
CA LEU A 184 8.94 -8.92 -17.11
C LEU A 184 9.83 -7.97 -17.91
N SER A 185 9.19 -7.03 -18.60
CA SER A 185 9.88 -5.91 -19.26
C SER A 185 10.05 -4.72 -18.32
N ALA A 186 10.91 -3.76 -18.67
CA ALA A 186 11.11 -2.56 -17.87
C ALA A 186 9.80 -1.75 -17.65
N ILE A 187 8.90 -1.72 -18.64
CA ILE A 187 7.60 -1.04 -18.51
C ILE A 187 6.66 -1.79 -17.55
N ASP A 188 6.76 -3.12 -17.47
CA ASP A 188 6.01 -3.93 -16.52
C ASP A 188 6.51 -3.67 -15.08
N ILE A 189 7.83 -3.52 -14.92
CA ILE A 189 8.45 -3.14 -13.63
C ILE A 189 8.03 -1.74 -13.22
N PHE A 190 8.02 -0.76 -14.14
CA PHE A 190 7.52 0.58 -13.87
C PHE A 190 6.06 0.56 -13.43
N ALA A 191 5.21 -0.19 -14.12
CA ALA A 191 3.82 -0.38 -13.73
C ALA A 191 3.69 -1.02 -12.33
N LEU A 192 4.52 -2.01 -12.02
CA LEU A 192 4.54 -2.69 -10.72
C LEU A 192 4.99 -1.75 -9.59
N PHE A 193 5.97 -0.88 -9.82
CA PHE A 193 6.40 0.13 -8.85
C PHE A 193 5.32 1.19 -8.61
N ILE A 194 4.65 1.65 -9.66
CA ILE A 194 3.49 2.56 -9.53
C ILE A 194 2.36 1.88 -8.73
N ALA A 195 2.08 0.60 -8.99
CA ALA A 195 1.11 -0.16 -8.22
C ALA A 195 1.51 -0.25 -6.74
N ALA A 196 2.78 -0.55 -6.45
CA ALA A 196 3.31 -0.71 -5.10
C ALA A 196 3.18 0.55 -4.25
N ILE A 197 3.63 1.69 -4.75
CA ILE A 197 3.62 2.94 -3.97
C ILE A 197 2.21 3.51 -3.78
N GLY A 198 1.24 3.06 -4.60
CA GLY A 198 -0.16 3.52 -4.53
C GLY A 198 -1.17 2.45 -4.11
N HIS A 199 -0.74 1.24 -3.72
CA HIS A 199 -1.66 0.11 -3.50
C HIS A 199 -2.64 0.35 -2.35
N ASP A 200 -2.27 1.23 -1.41
CA ASP A 200 -3.04 1.64 -0.22
C ASP A 200 -3.35 3.15 -0.19
N ALA A 201 -3.31 3.82 -1.35
CA ALA A 201 -3.54 5.26 -1.42
C ALA A 201 -4.90 5.64 -0.83
N ALA A 202 -4.92 6.57 0.13
CA ALA A 202 -6.11 6.98 0.89
C ALA A 202 -6.74 5.87 1.77
N HIS A 203 -5.94 4.92 2.26
CA HIS A 203 -6.41 3.91 3.21
C HIS A 203 -6.97 4.54 4.49
N PRO A 204 -8.20 4.20 4.92
CA PRO A 204 -8.87 4.86 6.05
C PRO A 204 -8.47 4.33 7.43
N GLY A 205 -7.59 3.32 7.49
CA GLY A 205 -7.21 2.63 8.72
C GLY A 205 -8.25 1.63 9.22
N VAL A 206 -9.13 1.17 8.32
CA VAL A 206 -10.16 0.15 8.61
C VAL A 206 -10.27 -0.82 7.44
N ASN A 207 -10.74 -2.04 7.68
CA ASN A 207 -10.82 -3.11 6.68
C ASN A 207 -12.12 -3.08 5.83
N ASN A 208 -12.16 -3.88 4.77
CA ASN A 208 -13.32 -4.00 3.88
C ASN A 208 -14.61 -4.39 4.62
N MET A 209 -14.55 -5.31 5.59
CA MET A 209 -15.72 -5.78 6.35
C MET A 209 -16.30 -4.69 7.26
N PHE A 210 -15.45 -3.84 7.84
CA PHE A 210 -15.88 -2.65 8.57
C PHE A 210 -16.73 -1.74 7.67
N LEU A 211 -16.29 -1.48 6.44
CA LEU A 211 -17.02 -0.63 5.49
C LEU A 211 -18.40 -1.21 5.13
N VAL A 212 -18.50 -2.53 4.97
CA VAL A 212 -19.78 -3.24 4.76
C VAL A 212 -20.69 -3.08 5.97
N ASN A 213 -20.19 -3.40 7.17
CA ASN A 213 -20.97 -3.32 8.42
C ASN A 213 -21.45 -1.90 8.71
N ALA A 214 -20.61 -0.89 8.42
CA ALA A 214 -20.93 0.51 8.57
C ALA A 214 -21.89 1.04 7.48
N SER A 215 -22.31 0.21 6.51
CA SER A 215 -23.09 0.63 5.34
C SER A 215 -22.45 1.82 4.62
N ASN A 216 -21.13 1.80 4.47
CA ASN A 216 -20.39 2.88 3.85
C ASN A 216 -20.77 3.00 2.35
N PRO A 217 -20.95 4.21 1.79
CA PRO A 217 -21.28 4.39 0.38
C PRO A 217 -20.29 3.72 -0.59
N LEU A 218 -19.02 3.59 -0.23
CA LEU A 218 -18.02 2.87 -1.02
C LEU A 218 -18.35 1.38 -1.14
N ALA A 219 -18.84 0.76 -0.06
CA ALA A 219 -19.27 -0.63 -0.06
C ALA A 219 -20.40 -0.85 -1.08
N THR A 220 -21.39 0.07 -1.08
CA THR A 220 -22.45 0.07 -2.11
C THR A 220 -21.92 0.32 -3.52
N LEU A 221 -21.01 1.30 -3.69
CA LEU A 221 -20.44 1.64 -5.01
C LEU A 221 -19.70 0.46 -5.65
N TYR A 222 -18.94 -0.29 -4.85
CA TYR A 222 -18.16 -1.44 -5.31
C TYR A 222 -18.85 -2.79 -5.07
N ASN A 223 -20.13 -2.79 -4.67
CA ASN A 223 -20.94 -3.99 -4.43
C ASN A 223 -20.25 -5.00 -3.48
N ASP A 224 -19.64 -4.48 -2.42
CA ASP A 224 -18.89 -5.22 -1.41
C ASP A 224 -17.69 -6.04 -1.97
N GLN A 225 -17.22 -5.74 -3.19
CA GLN A 225 -16.09 -6.41 -3.82
C GLN A 225 -14.83 -5.55 -3.77
N SER A 226 -13.79 -6.00 -3.07
CA SER A 226 -12.47 -5.36 -2.98
C SER A 226 -12.58 -3.82 -2.86
N ILE A 227 -13.33 -3.36 -1.86
CA ILE A 227 -13.83 -1.99 -1.76
C ILE A 227 -12.66 -1.01 -1.69
N LEU A 228 -11.71 -1.29 -0.81
CA LEU A 228 -10.52 -0.49 -0.57
C LEU A 228 -9.55 -0.57 -1.76
N GLU A 229 -9.31 -1.75 -2.31
CA GLU A 229 -8.38 -1.92 -3.42
C GLU A 229 -8.86 -1.19 -4.69
N ASN A 230 -10.18 -1.13 -4.92
CA ASN A 230 -10.77 -0.28 -5.96
C ASN A 230 -10.62 1.23 -5.65
N LEU A 231 -10.79 1.64 -4.39
CA LEU A 231 -10.55 3.02 -3.96
C LEU A 231 -9.09 3.45 -4.20
N HIS A 232 -8.12 2.62 -3.80
CA HIS A 232 -6.69 2.88 -3.97
C HIS A 232 -6.34 3.02 -5.44
N SER A 233 -6.84 2.09 -6.28
CA SER A 233 -6.64 2.14 -7.73
C SER A 233 -7.20 3.43 -8.34
N VAL A 234 -8.43 3.81 -8.01
CA VAL A 234 -9.05 5.04 -8.53
C VAL A 234 -8.26 6.29 -8.08
N THR A 235 -7.84 6.35 -6.82
CA THR A 235 -7.06 7.46 -6.27
C THR A 235 -5.71 7.60 -6.99
N LEU A 236 -5.01 6.48 -7.19
CA LEU A 236 -3.72 6.45 -7.89
C LEU A 236 -3.85 6.92 -9.35
N PHE A 237 -4.86 6.45 -10.10
CA PHE A 237 -5.04 6.89 -11.49
C PHE A 237 -5.42 8.36 -11.61
N GLN A 238 -6.13 8.91 -10.62
CA GLN A 238 -6.42 10.34 -10.58
C GLN A 238 -5.14 11.17 -10.37
N LEU A 239 -4.24 10.72 -9.48
CA LEU A 239 -2.92 11.33 -9.31
C LEU A 239 -2.08 11.23 -10.58
N LEU A 240 -1.99 10.06 -11.20
CA LEU A 240 -1.27 9.87 -12.47
C LEU A 240 -1.78 10.83 -13.56
N ASN A 241 -3.11 11.01 -13.66
CA ASN A 241 -3.73 11.93 -14.61
C ASN A 241 -3.48 13.41 -14.26
N LYS A 242 -3.56 13.78 -12.98
CA LYS A 242 -3.27 15.13 -12.48
C LYS A 242 -1.88 15.59 -12.88
N HIS A 243 -0.88 14.72 -12.70
CA HIS A 243 0.51 15.04 -13.07
C HIS A 243 0.82 14.75 -14.54
N GLY A 244 -0.09 14.13 -15.31
CA GLY A 244 0.10 13.82 -16.72
C GLY A 244 1.07 12.67 -17.00
N ILE A 245 1.35 11.83 -15.99
CA ILE A 245 2.21 10.64 -16.13
C ILE A 245 1.51 9.60 -17.01
N ASP A 246 0.18 9.51 -16.94
CA ASP A 246 -0.64 8.66 -17.81
C ASP A 246 -0.41 8.94 -19.30
N LYS A 247 -0.24 10.21 -19.67
CA LYS A 247 0.07 10.64 -21.04
C LYS A 247 1.51 10.37 -21.41
N SER A 248 2.45 10.51 -20.47
CA SER A 248 3.88 10.26 -20.69
C SER A 248 4.20 8.79 -20.98
N ILE A 249 3.33 7.85 -20.62
CA ILE A 249 3.50 6.42 -20.90
C ILE A 249 3.31 6.06 -22.39
N GLY A 250 2.59 6.89 -23.14
CA GLY A 250 2.29 6.66 -24.56
C GLY A 250 1.16 5.65 -24.79
N GLU A 251 0.47 5.77 -25.93
CA GLU A 251 -0.72 4.97 -26.25
C GLU A 251 -0.41 3.47 -26.40
N ASP A 252 0.77 3.13 -26.92
CA ASP A 252 1.19 1.74 -27.17
C ASP A 252 1.30 0.91 -25.87
N HIS A 253 1.69 1.55 -24.76
CA HIS A 253 1.88 0.89 -23.47
C HIS A 253 0.75 1.14 -22.48
N ALA A 254 -0.09 2.18 -22.69
CA ALA A 254 -1.12 2.60 -21.74
C ALA A 254 -2.07 1.47 -21.32
N HIS A 255 -2.48 0.61 -22.24
CA HIS A 255 -3.39 -0.50 -21.92
C HIS A 255 -2.71 -1.55 -21.02
N SER A 256 -1.50 -2.00 -21.40
CA SER A 256 -0.75 -3.00 -20.63
C SER A 256 -0.36 -2.46 -19.25
N PHE A 257 0.14 -1.23 -19.19
CA PHE A 257 0.46 -0.52 -17.95
C PHE A 257 -0.75 -0.47 -17.01
N ARG A 258 -1.89 0.02 -17.51
CA ARG A 258 -3.12 0.12 -16.70
C ARG A 258 -3.57 -1.23 -16.18
N LYS A 259 -3.49 -2.27 -17.02
CA LYS A 259 -3.88 -3.64 -16.66
C LYS A 259 -3.00 -4.20 -15.56
N ILE A 260 -1.67 -4.02 -15.63
CA ILE A 260 -0.73 -4.44 -14.57
C ILE A 260 -1.03 -3.71 -13.28
N VAL A 261 -1.12 -2.38 -13.29
CA VAL A 261 -1.39 -1.57 -12.09
C VAL A 261 -2.68 -2.02 -11.40
N ILE A 262 -3.80 -2.12 -12.14
CA ILE A 262 -5.09 -2.52 -11.56
C ILE A 262 -5.03 -3.94 -11.02
N LYS A 263 -4.47 -4.89 -11.78
CA LYS A 263 -4.43 -6.30 -11.36
C LYS A 263 -3.52 -6.52 -10.16
N SER A 264 -2.39 -5.81 -10.10
CA SER A 264 -1.48 -5.85 -8.95
C SER A 264 -2.15 -5.30 -7.69
N ILE A 265 -2.82 -4.14 -7.76
CA ILE A 265 -3.53 -3.57 -6.60
C ILE A 265 -4.69 -4.47 -6.17
N LEU A 266 -5.54 -4.94 -7.09
CA LEU A 266 -6.63 -5.85 -6.72
C LEU A 266 -6.14 -7.20 -6.17
N ALA A 267 -4.88 -7.57 -6.39
CA ALA A 267 -4.31 -8.79 -5.83
C ALA A 267 -3.92 -8.64 -4.35
N THR A 268 -3.78 -7.43 -3.82
CA THR A 268 -3.46 -7.20 -2.40
C THR A 268 -4.65 -7.50 -1.50
N ASP A 269 -5.88 -7.57 -2.03
CA ASP A 269 -7.07 -8.01 -1.29
C ASP A 269 -6.84 -9.40 -0.67
N MET A 270 -6.80 -9.43 0.67
CA MET A 270 -6.54 -10.65 1.43
C MET A 270 -7.71 -11.64 1.37
N ALA A 271 -8.92 -11.22 0.99
CA ALA A 271 -10.02 -12.15 0.71
C ALA A 271 -9.74 -13.04 -0.52
N LEU A 272 -8.90 -12.57 -1.45
CA LEU A 272 -8.51 -13.31 -2.66
C LEU A 272 -7.20 -14.09 -2.48
N HIS A 273 -6.59 -14.06 -1.29
CA HIS A 273 -5.25 -14.61 -1.04
C HIS A 273 -5.12 -16.09 -1.45
N SER A 274 -6.02 -16.95 -0.97
CA SER A 274 -5.96 -18.38 -1.26
C SER A 274 -6.07 -18.68 -2.76
N ASP A 275 -6.92 -17.96 -3.48
CA ASP A 275 -7.06 -18.10 -4.94
C ASP A 275 -5.77 -17.73 -5.68
N TYR A 276 -5.08 -16.68 -5.24
CA TYR A 276 -3.78 -16.30 -5.82
C TYR A 276 -2.71 -17.33 -5.50
N VAL A 277 -2.63 -17.82 -4.26
CA VAL A 277 -1.67 -18.87 -3.87
C VAL A 277 -1.86 -20.12 -4.74
N GLU A 278 -3.10 -20.58 -4.93
CA GLU A 278 -3.38 -21.73 -5.80
C GLU A 278 -2.94 -21.46 -7.24
N LYS A 279 -3.26 -20.29 -7.80
CA LYS A 279 -2.86 -19.91 -9.16
C LYS A 279 -1.33 -19.89 -9.32
N ILE A 280 -0.61 -19.38 -8.31
CA ILE A 280 0.87 -19.32 -8.31
C ILE A 280 1.47 -20.74 -8.25
N GLN A 281 0.94 -21.63 -7.41
CA GLN A 281 1.38 -23.03 -7.39
C GLN A 281 1.16 -23.73 -8.73
N GLN A 282 0.03 -23.46 -9.38
CA GLN A 282 -0.23 -23.98 -10.72
C GLN A 282 0.71 -23.34 -11.76
N GLN A 283 1.04 -22.06 -11.62
CA GLN A 283 2.02 -21.37 -12.48
C GLN A 283 3.41 -22.00 -12.35
N ALA A 284 3.89 -22.28 -11.13
CA ALA A 284 5.17 -22.96 -10.92
C ALA A 284 5.24 -24.29 -11.69
N LYS A 285 4.19 -25.11 -11.60
CA LYS A 285 4.09 -26.39 -12.33
C LYS A 285 4.13 -26.20 -13.86
N ARG A 286 3.45 -25.16 -14.38
CA ARG A 286 3.45 -24.88 -15.83
C ARG A 286 4.83 -24.43 -16.30
N LEU A 287 5.46 -23.49 -15.58
CA LEU A 287 6.73 -22.88 -15.97
C LEU A 287 7.95 -23.79 -15.75
N ASP A 288 7.84 -24.86 -14.94
CA ASP A 288 8.88 -25.89 -14.82
C ASP A 288 8.99 -26.76 -16.09
N THR A 289 7.93 -26.84 -16.89
CA THR A 289 7.83 -27.76 -18.05
C THR A 289 7.83 -27.05 -19.40
N ILE A 290 7.59 -25.74 -19.42
CA ILE A 290 7.39 -24.94 -20.64
C ILE A 290 8.46 -23.85 -20.72
N ASP A 291 9.12 -23.75 -21.88
CA ASP A 291 9.96 -22.59 -22.19
C ASP A 291 9.06 -21.38 -22.42
N VAL A 292 9.23 -20.35 -21.60
CA VAL A 292 8.46 -19.08 -21.65
C VAL A 292 8.50 -18.45 -23.04
N ASN A 293 9.61 -18.62 -23.78
CA ASN A 293 9.76 -18.08 -25.14
C ASN A 293 8.87 -18.76 -26.18
N THR A 294 8.26 -19.90 -25.84
CA THR A 294 7.39 -20.67 -26.74
C THR A 294 5.90 -20.42 -26.50
N LEU A 295 5.56 -19.64 -25.47
CA LEU A 295 4.17 -19.31 -25.13
C LEU A 295 3.55 -18.36 -26.17
N ASP A 296 2.27 -18.58 -26.47
CA ASP A 296 1.48 -17.61 -27.23
C ASP A 296 1.25 -16.32 -26.42
N CYS A 297 1.07 -15.19 -27.11
CA CYS A 297 1.00 -13.88 -26.46
C CYS A 297 -0.07 -13.78 -25.34
N PRO A 298 -1.30 -14.28 -25.49
CA PRO A 298 -2.30 -14.28 -24.41
C PRO A 298 -1.86 -15.07 -23.17
N THR A 299 -1.26 -16.24 -23.35
CA THR A 299 -0.78 -17.06 -22.23
C THR A 299 0.39 -16.38 -21.53
N LEU A 300 1.36 -15.86 -22.30
CA LEU A 300 2.48 -15.09 -21.76
C LEU A 300 2.00 -13.90 -20.93
N GLU A 301 1.02 -13.14 -21.44
CA GLU A 301 0.45 -12.00 -20.70
C GLU A 301 -0.20 -12.45 -19.38
N LYS A 302 -0.92 -13.57 -19.38
CA LYS A 302 -1.57 -14.11 -18.18
C LYS A 302 -0.54 -14.55 -17.13
N GLU A 303 0.50 -15.27 -17.54
CA GLU A 303 1.57 -15.68 -16.62
C GLU A 303 2.32 -14.46 -16.07
N ARG A 304 2.59 -13.46 -16.91
CA ARG A 304 3.22 -12.20 -16.54
C ARG A 304 2.40 -11.40 -15.52
N LEU A 305 1.09 -11.26 -15.73
CA LEU A 305 0.20 -10.58 -14.79
C LEU A 305 0.11 -11.29 -13.44
N LEU A 306 0.08 -12.63 -13.46
CA LEU A 306 0.08 -13.42 -12.24
C LEU A 306 1.41 -13.29 -11.49
N LEU A 307 2.54 -13.22 -12.20
CA LEU A 307 3.85 -13.00 -11.60
C LEU A 307 3.94 -11.61 -10.94
N CYS A 308 3.47 -10.56 -11.61
CA CYS A 308 3.36 -9.22 -11.01
C CYS A 308 2.48 -9.23 -9.74
N SER A 309 1.34 -9.94 -9.79
CA SER A 309 0.43 -10.09 -8.64
C SER A 309 1.12 -10.84 -7.50
N ALA A 310 1.88 -11.89 -7.79
CA ALA A 310 2.61 -12.66 -6.80
C ALA A 310 3.69 -11.82 -6.09
N LEU A 311 4.46 -11.05 -6.87
CA LEU A 311 5.53 -10.20 -6.35
C LEU A 311 4.99 -9.09 -5.43
N ILE A 312 3.93 -8.38 -5.84
CA ILE A 312 3.35 -7.33 -4.97
C ILE A 312 2.71 -7.92 -3.71
N LYS A 313 2.05 -9.09 -3.80
CA LYS A 313 1.53 -9.76 -2.60
C LYS A 313 2.65 -10.14 -1.63
N CYS A 314 3.77 -10.66 -2.11
CA CYS A 314 4.93 -10.93 -1.25
C CYS A 314 5.46 -9.63 -0.62
N ALA A 315 5.54 -8.55 -1.38
CA ALA A 315 6.03 -7.26 -0.89
C ALA A 315 5.12 -6.63 0.17
N ASP A 316 3.81 -6.69 -0.04
CA ASP A 316 2.78 -6.13 0.84
C ASP A 316 2.80 -6.77 2.24
N ILE A 317 2.99 -8.09 2.31
CA ILE A 317 3.14 -8.81 3.58
C ILE A 317 4.61 -9.15 3.89
N SER A 318 5.56 -8.37 3.36
CA SER A 318 7.00 -8.67 3.52
C SER A 318 7.52 -8.39 4.93
N ASN A 319 6.79 -7.62 5.73
CA ASN A 319 7.14 -7.30 7.12
C ASN A 319 7.51 -8.54 7.96
N VAL A 320 6.77 -9.64 7.82
CA VAL A 320 7.02 -10.91 8.51
C VAL A 320 8.22 -11.67 7.97
N ALA A 321 8.70 -11.30 6.79
CA ALA A 321 9.89 -11.82 6.13
C ALA A 321 11.10 -10.88 6.23
N ARG A 322 11.01 -9.71 6.89
CA ARG A 322 12.16 -8.86 7.24
C ARG A 322 12.91 -9.42 8.46
N SER A 323 13.99 -8.77 8.90
CA SER A 323 14.58 -9.07 10.21
C SER A 323 13.51 -9.06 11.31
N PHE A 324 13.70 -9.90 12.33
CA PHE A 324 12.71 -10.09 13.38
C PHE A 324 12.35 -8.78 14.10
N GLU A 325 13.32 -7.88 14.27
CA GLU A 325 13.18 -6.62 14.97
C GLU A 325 12.23 -5.68 14.20
N PHE A 326 12.41 -5.56 12.88
CA PHE A 326 11.51 -4.77 12.03
C PHE A 326 10.14 -5.42 11.88
N GLY A 327 10.10 -6.75 11.68
CA GLY A 327 8.83 -7.49 11.63
C GLY A 327 8.02 -7.35 12.92
N GLN A 328 8.69 -7.34 14.06
CA GLN A 328 8.06 -7.10 15.37
C GLN A 328 7.53 -5.67 15.49
N GLN A 329 8.25 -4.65 15.03
CA GLN A 329 7.75 -3.27 15.03
C GLN A 329 6.48 -3.12 14.19
N TRP A 330 6.50 -3.63 12.95
CA TRP A 330 5.33 -3.65 12.07
C TRP A 330 4.14 -4.39 12.70
N ALA A 331 4.38 -5.54 13.33
CA ALA A 331 3.34 -6.31 14.00
C ALA A 331 2.65 -5.52 15.12
N HIS A 332 3.40 -4.73 15.91
CA HIS A 332 2.82 -3.88 16.94
C HIS A 332 1.97 -2.75 16.34
N LEU A 333 2.42 -2.11 15.26
CA LEU A 333 1.67 -1.05 14.58
C LEU A 333 0.37 -1.60 13.97
N LEU A 334 0.41 -2.78 13.36
CA LEU A 334 -0.80 -3.40 12.82
C LEU A 334 -1.82 -3.70 13.93
N VAL A 335 -1.38 -4.19 15.08
CA VAL A 335 -2.26 -4.42 16.24
C VAL A 335 -2.83 -3.10 16.79
N GLN A 336 -2.06 -2.02 16.79
CA GLN A 336 -2.58 -0.69 17.17
C GLN A 336 -3.68 -0.23 16.22
N GLU A 337 -3.52 -0.43 14.91
CA GLU A 337 -4.53 -0.07 13.92
C GLU A 337 -5.81 -0.92 14.06
N PHE A 338 -5.68 -2.24 14.23
CA PHE A 338 -6.83 -3.10 14.51
C PHE A 338 -7.53 -2.73 15.83
N SER A 339 -6.77 -2.38 16.87
CA SER A 339 -7.35 -1.91 18.14
C SER A 339 -8.13 -0.60 17.96
N ALA A 340 -7.63 0.33 17.14
CA ALA A 340 -8.33 1.57 16.83
C ALA A 340 -9.64 1.31 16.06
N GLN A 341 -9.65 0.34 15.15
CA GLN A 341 -10.87 -0.12 14.49
C GLN A 341 -11.86 -0.75 15.47
N ASP A 342 -11.41 -1.64 16.36
CA ASP A 342 -12.27 -2.30 17.35
C ASP A 342 -12.97 -1.28 18.27
N ASP A 343 -12.24 -0.25 18.72
CA ASP A 343 -12.80 0.80 19.56
C ASP A 343 -13.84 1.65 18.82
N LEU A 344 -13.60 1.88 17.55
CA LEU A 344 -14.53 2.57 16.66
C LEU A 344 -15.79 1.73 16.37
N GLU A 345 -15.66 0.42 16.17
CA GLU A 345 -16.80 -0.49 16.03
C GLU A 345 -17.68 -0.48 17.27
N LYS A 346 -17.07 -0.53 18.47
CA LYS A 346 -17.79 -0.39 19.75
C LYS A 346 -18.51 0.94 19.85
N GLN A 347 -17.87 2.04 19.46
CA GLN A 347 -18.47 3.38 19.48
C GLN A 347 -19.66 3.51 18.52
N LEU A 348 -19.58 2.86 17.35
CA LEU A 348 -20.63 2.88 16.33
C LEU A 348 -21.71 1.81 16.54
N GLY A 349 -21.53 0.91 17.51
CA GLY A 349 -22.45 -0.22 17.73
C GLY A 349 -22.42 -1.24 16.59
N LEU A 350 -21.28 -1.38 15.90
CA LEU A 350 -21.09 -2.33 14.81
C LEU A 350 -20.62 -3.69 15.33
N PRO A 351 -20.94 -4.80 14.62
CA PRO A 351 -20.37 -6.09 14.93
C PRO A 351 -18.85 -6.08 14.69
N PRO A 352 -18.07 -6.85 15.49
CA PRO A 352 -16.62 -6.88 15.34
C PRO A 352 -16.23 -7.44 13.97
N SER A 353 -15.35 -6.76 13.25
CA SER A 353 -14.87 -7.20 11.94
C SER A 353 -13.40 -7.66 11.91
N ALA A 354 -12.69 -7.55 13.03
CA ALA A 354 -11.33 -8.07 13.19
C ALA A 354 -11.29 -9.46 13.82
N VAL A 355 -10.20 -10.19 13.58
CA VAL A 355 -9.94 -11.50 14.21
C VAL A 355 -9.70 -11.29 15.70
N GLN A 356 -10.43 -12.04 16.54
CA GLN A 356 -10.41 -11.95 17.99
C GLN A 356 -9.02 -11.91 18.62
N HIS A 357 -8.91 -11.17 19.73
CA HIS A 357 -7.74 -10.97 20.59
C HIS A 357 -7.03 -12.29 20.98
N SER A 358 -6.12 -12.74 20.13
CA SER A 358 -5.04 -13.64 20.50
C SER A 358 -3.83 -12.82 20.94
N SER A 359 -2.85 -13.44 21.60
CA SER A 359 -1.59 -12.76 21.90
C SER A 359 -0.91 -12.29 20.60
N LEU A 360 -0.06 -11.27 20.66
CA LEU A 360 0.72 -10.82 19.50
C LEU A 360 1.48 -12.01 18.89
N GLU A 361 2.08 -12.85 19.74
CA GLU A 361 2.79 -14.06 19.35
C GLU A 361 1.87 -15.04 18.59
N ASP A 362 0.69 -15.33 19.12
CA ASP A 362 -0.27 -16.24 18.46
C ASP A 362 -0.70 -15.73 17.10
N SER A 363 -0.99 -14.44 17.00
CA SER A 363 -1.36 -13.79 15.74
C SER A 363 -0.23 -13.90 14.71
N GLN A 364 1.01 -13.61 15.11
CA GLN A 364 2.16 -13.66 14.20
C GLN A 364 2.53 -15.10 13.80
N ILE A 365 2.52 -16.05 14.75
CA ILE A 365 2.72 -17.48 14.48
C ILE A 365 1.67 -17.99 13.49
N GLY A 366 0.40 -17.67 13.74
CA GLY A 366 -0.71 -18.06 12.87
C GLY A 366 -0.57 -17.48 11.47
N PHE A 367 -0.32 -16.18 11.37
CA PHE A 367 -0.16 -15.50 10.09
C PHE A 367 1.04 -16.03 9.28
N ILE A 368 2.21 -16.17 9.91
CA ILE A 368 3.40 -16.71 9.23
C ILE A 368 3.13 -18.14 8.74
N ARG A 369 2.59 -18.99 9.61
CA ARG A 369 2.41 -20.42 9.33
C ARG A 369 1.34 -20.69 8.27
N PHE A 370 0.19 -20.01 8.36
CA PHE A 370 -0.99 -20.33 7.55
C PHE A 370 -1.21 -19.39 6.37
N VAL A 371 -0.58 -18.21 6.36
CA VAL A 371 -0.76 -17.21 5.30
C VAL A 371 0.55 -16.96 4.55
N ALA A 372 1.59 -16.49 5.24
CA ALA A 372 2.81 -16.01 4.59
C ALA A 372 3.64 -17.15 3.99
N LEU A 373 3.95 -18.22 4.75
CA LEU A 373 4.78 -19.32 4.26
C LEU A 373 4.22 -19.94 2.98
N GLY A 374 2.90 -20.15 2.90
CA GLY A 374 2.26 -20.72 1.71
C GLY A 374 2.47 -19.86 0.46
N LEU A 375 2.36 -18.52 0.59
CA LEU A 375 2.61 -17.60 -0.50
C LEU A 375 4.08 -17.60 -0.92
N PHE A 376 5.00 -17.32 0.02
CA PHE A 376 6.42 -17.18 -0.29
C PHE A 376 7.03 -18.48 -0.81
N GLN A 377 6.60 -19.65 -0.30
CA GLN A 377 7.02 -20.94 -0.84
C GLN A 377 6.56 -21.11 -2.29
N SER A 378 5.29 -20.84 -2.57
CA SER A 378 4.73 -20.94 -3.92
C SER A 378 5.43 -20.01 -4.90
N VAL A 379 5.78 -18.79 -4.48
CA VAL A 379 6.57 -17.86 -5.30
C VAL A 379 8.00 -18.35 -5.48
N SER A 380 8.64 -18.92 -4.44
CA SER A 380 10.00 -19.46 -4.55
C SER A 380 10.10 -20.69 -5.47
N GLU A 381 9.01 -21.40 -5.71
CA GLU A 381 8.95 -22.48 -6.71
C GLU A 381 8.99 -21.92 -8.14
N VAL A 382 8.42 -20.73 -8.37
CA VAL A 382 8.53 -20.00 -9.65
C VAL A 382 9.88 -19.31 -9.77
N ILE A 383 10.32 -18.62 -8.72
CA ILE A 383 11.52 -17.78 -8.68
C ILE A 383 12.40 -18.20 -7.50
N LYS A 384 13.32 -19.13 -7.75
CA LYS A 384 14.17 -19.75 -6.72
C LYS A 384 15.05 -18.75 -5.98
N GLU A 385 15.40 -17.63 -6.63
CA GLU A 385 16.19 -16.55 -6.07
C GLU A 385 15.53 -15.88 -4.84
N LEU A 386 14.21 -16.04 -4.66
CA LEU A 386 13.48 -15.49 -3.51
C LEU A 386 13.38 -16.45 -2.30
N SER A 387 14.09 -17.58 -2.33
CA SER A 387 14.06 -18.57 -1.23
C SER A 387 14.55 -18.01 0.10
N PHE A 388 15.42 -17.00 0.09
CA PHE A 388 15.94 -16.37 1.30
C PHE A 388 14.82 -15.80 2.18
N ALA A 389 13.73 -15.31 1.58
CA ALA A 389 12.58 -14.78 2.31
C ALA A 389 11.81 -15.91 3.03
N VAL A 390 11.75 -17.11 2.43
CA VAL A 390 11.19 -18.31 3.08
C VAL A 390 12.03 -18.72 4.30
N ASP A 391 13.34 -18.66 4.18
CA ASP A 391 14.25 -18.97 5.29
C ASP A 391 14.12 -17.94 6.42
N GLN A 392 13.99 -16.65 6.09
CA GLN A 392 13.74 -15.59 7.07
C GLN A 392 12.39 -15.77 7.77
N LEU A 393 11.33 -16.13 7.05
CA LEU A 393 10.02 -16.45 7.64
C LEU A 393 10.09 -17.61 8.63
N ARG A 394 10.82 -18.69 8.29
CA ARG A 394 11.03 -19.82 9.19
C ARG A 394 11.79 -19.40 10.44
N SER A 395 12.85 -18.61 10.29
CA SER A 395 13.61 -18.08 11.44
C SER A 395 12.74 -17.19 12.34
N ASN A 396 11.94 -16.31 11.75
CA ASN A 396 11.02 -15.44 12.51
C ASN A 396 9.93 -16.25 13.21
N LEU A 397 9.40 -17.30 12.58
CA LEU A 397 8.43 -18.21 13.20
C LEU A 397 9.00 -18.86 14.46
N GLU A 398 10.22 -19.41 14.39
CA GLU A 398 10.89 -20.02 15.54
C GLU A 398 11.11 -19.00 16.67
N ARG A 399 11.48 -17.75 16.34
CA ARG A 399 11.63 -16.68 17.33
C ARG A 399 10.31 -16.32 18.01
N TRP A 400 9.22 -16.20 17.27
CA TRP A 400 7.90 -15.96 17.84
C TRP A 400 7.43 -17.10 18.75
N GLU A 401 7.68 -18.35 18.36
CA GLU A 401 7.38 -19.53 19.18
C GLU A 401 8.19 -19.54 20.48
N ALA A 402 9.48 -19.17 20.41
CA ALA A 402 10.34 -19.04 21.58
C ALA A 402 9.87 -17.91 22.52
N LEU A 403 9.47 -16.75 22.00
CA LEU A 403 8.92 -15.65 22.81
C LEU A 403 7.63 -16.05 23.51
N LYS A 404 6.74 -16.75 22.81
CA LYS A 404 5.50 -17.28 23.38
C LYS A 404 5.80 -18.22 24.55
N TRP A 405 6.74 -19.14 24.36
CA TRP A 405 7.15 -20.08 25.40
C TRP A 405 7.73 -19.36 26.63
N GLN A 406 8.61 -18.37 26.42
CA GLN A 406 9.22 -17.59 27.50
C GLN A 406 8.17 -16.85 28.33
N LYS A 407 7.21 -16.18 27.69
CA LYS A 407 6.10 -15.50 28.38
C LYS A 407 5.27 -16.47 29.23
N GLN A 408 4.94 -17.64 28.68
CA GLN A 408 4.19 -18.67 29.42
C GLN A 408 4.96 -19.21 30.63
N GLU A 409 6.28 -19.40 30.51
CA GLU A 409 7.11 -19.79 31.65
C GLU A 409 7.14 -18.72 32.75
N GLU A 410 7.27 -17.45 32.38
CA GLU A 410 7.28 -16.33 33.33
C GLU A 410 5.95 -16.19 34.07
N GLU A 411 4.82 -16.27 33.36
CA GLU A 411 3.48 -16.27 33.95
C GLU A 411 3.29 -17.43 34.94
N ASN A 412 3.71 -18.64 34.56
CA ASN A 412 3.66 -19.81 35.43
C ASN A 412 4.53 -19.63 36.69
N ARG A 413 5.74 -19.08 36.56
CA ARG A 413 6.62 -18.78 37.71
C ARG A 413 6.01 -17.72 38.64
N MET A 414 5.38 -16.68 38.09
CA MET A 414 4.70 -15.65 38.88
C MET A 414 3.49 -16.21 39.64
N MET A 415 2.68 -17.06 39.00
CA MET A 415 1.54 -17.72 39.68
C MET A 415 2.00 -18.61 40.85
N MET A 416 3.10 -19.36 40.68
CA MET A 416 3.65 -20.20 41.74
C MET A 416 4.13 -19.37 42.94
N ARG A 417 4.84 -18.25 42.70
CA ARG A 417 5.27 -17.32 43.78
C ARG A 417 4.11 -16.64 44.49
N GLY A 418 3.04 -16.28 43.76
CA GLY A 418 1.84 -15.66 44.33
C GLY A 418 1.04 -16.61 45.23
N ASN A 419 1.07 -17.91 44.94
CA ASN A 419 0.41 -18.94 45.77
C ASN A 419 1.20 -19.29 47.04
N GLU A 420 2.53 -19.18 47.02
CA GLU A 420 3.37 -19.36 48.20
C GLU A 420 3.22 -18.20 49.19
N GLY A 421 3.10 -16.96 48.71
CA GLY A 421 2.90 -15.76 49.55
C GLY A 421 1.52 -15.62 50.19
N ARG A 422 0.51 -16.42 49.78
CA ARG A 422 -0.84 -16.46 50.40
C ARG A 422 -1.02 -17.58 51.43
N ARG A 423 -0.01 -18.44 51.59
CA ARG A 423 -0.04 -19.58 52.53
C ARG A 423 0.83 -19.38 53.78
N GLY A 424 1.49 -18.23 53.91
CA GLY A 424 2.14 -17.75 55.14
C GLY A 424 1.38 -16.58 55.71
#